data_AF-A0A7U8EPL7-F1
#
_entry.id   AF-A0A7U8EPL7-F1
#
_cell.length_a   1.000
_cell.length_b   1.000
_cell.length_c   1.000
_cell.angle_alpha   90.00
_cell.angle_beta   90.00
_cell.angle_gamma   90.00
#
_symmetry.space_group_name_H-M   'P 1'
#
loop_
_entity.id
_entity.type
_entity.pdbx_description
1 polymer ?
#
loop_
_entity_poly.entity_id
_entity_poly.type
_entity_poly.pdbx_seq_one_letter_code
_entity_poly.pdbx_strand_id
1 'polypeptide(L)'
;MKKYFITIMILLFGALSLSACQKDDEVENSSPPKVDLKNEIPIFLIHGSGGDTHSLDEMADHLMNKYKSSNEAMSMSINSNGKIAYQGALTKDAKRPIIKFGFDQNQATPDDWSKWLKIAMEDLKSRYGFTQMDGVGHSNGGLALTYFAEDYSNDNAVPTLRKLVAIGSPFNDLDPDDNGDNLAFNKLPSNTPQLDYFIDKKTKISTDLEVLSIAGALSEDNLTDGIVPTNSSLASRLFMPNNAKVYMEDLQVGESAIHQTLHETSESIEKTHWFLEKSSPEKKEIKLISK
;
A
#
# COMPACT_ATOMS: atom_id res chain seq x y z
N MET A 1 65.70 17.43 -30.40
CA MET A 1 66.26 18.75 -30.02
C MET A 1 65.09 19.73 -29.90
N LYS A 2 64.94 20.35 -28.73
CA LYS A 2 63.95 21.42 -28.45
C LYS A 2 64.27 22.70 -29.23
N LYS A 3 63.30 23.65 -29.22
CA LYS A 3 63.32 25.12 -29.46
C LYS A 3 62.43 25.52 -30.65
N TYR A 4 61.61 26.57 -30.68
CA TYR A 4 60.91 27.49 -29.74
C TYR A 4 59.93 28.33 -30.62
N PHE A 5 59.06 29.12 -29.96
CA PHE A 5 58.41 30.39 -30.40
C PHE A 5 57.01 30.39 -31.05
N ILE A 6 56.00 30.71 -30.21
CA ILE A 6 55.09 31.88 -30.20
C ILE A 6 54.74 32.54 -31.55
N THR A 7 53.44 32.77 -31.83
CA THR A 7 52.82 34.10 -32.10
C THR A 7 51.28 34.00 -32.13
N ILE A 8 50.64 34.96 -31.46
CA ILE A 8 49.20 35.26 -31.39
C ILE A 8 48.74 36.00 -32.64
N MET A 9 47.56 35.69 -33.20
CA MET A 9 46.77 36.70 -33.93
C MET A 9 45.27 36.50 -33.75
N ILE A 10 44.63 37.58 -33.33
CA ILE A 10 43.21 37.77 -32.99
C ILE A 10 42.38 37.96 -34.27
N LEU A 11 41.17 37.40 -34.33
CA LEU A 11 40.07 37.95 -35.11
C LEU A 11 38.74 37.69 -34.39
N LEU A 12 38.20 38.77 -33.82
CA LEU A 12 36.81 38.89 -33.37
C LEU A 12 35.88 38.86 -34.60
N PHE A 13 34.87 38.01 -34.56
CA PHE A 13 33.54 38.34 -35.08
C PHE A 13 32.50 37.75 -34.14
N GLY A 14 31.86 38.62 -33.37
CA GLY A 14 30.62 38.29 -32.67
C GLY A 14 29.44 38.39 -33.64
N ALA A 15 28.48 37.48 -33.50
CA ALA A 15 27.18 37.73 -32.87
C ALA A 15 26.08 36.83 -33.47
N LEU A 16 25.22 36.32 -32.57
CA LEU A 16 23.88 35.75 -32.78
C LEU A 16 23.86 34.40 -33.53
N SER A 17 23.15 33.34 -33.15
CA SER A 17 21.95 33.08 -32.33
C SER A 17 21.68 31.58 -32.58
N LEU A 18 21.24 30.68 -31.70
CA LEU A 18 20.12 30.63 -30.76
C LEU A 18 20.48 29.55 -29.72
N SER A 19 20.55 29.89 -28.45
CA SER A 19 20.43 28.88 -27.40
C SER A 19 18.95 28.51 -27.32
N ALA A 20 18.59 27.35 -27.86
CA ALA A 20 17.33 26.72 -27.54
C ALA A 20 17.36 26.39 -26.04
N CYS A 21 16.75 27.26 -25.23
CA CYS A 21 16.33 26.91 -23.89
C CYS A 21 15.28 25.81 -24.02
N GLN A 22 15.68 24.55 -23.86
CA GLN A 22 14.75 23.60 -23.25
C GLN A 22 14.67 24.00 -21.79
N LYS A 23 13.66 24.82 -21.48
CA LYS A 23 13.04 24.74 -20.16
C LYS A 23 12.53 23.31 -20.07
N ASP A 24 13.24 22.48 -19.31
CA ASP A 24 12.55 21.39 -18.65
C ASP A 24 11.49 22.08 -17.80
N ASP A 25 10.23 21.94 -18.19
CA ASP A 25 9.13 22.36 -17.35
C ASP A 25 9.24 21.53 -16.06
N GLU A 26 9.84 22.11 -15.03
CA GLU A 26 9.61 21.66 -13.66
C GLU A 26 8.09 21.65 -13.50
N VAL A 27 7.51 20.45 -13.50
CA VAL A 27 6.12 20.27 -13.09
C VAL A 27 6.04 20.87 -11.71
N GLU A 28 5.43 22.06 -11.60
CA GLU A 28 5.14 22.68 -10.32
C GLU A 28 4.36 21.65 -9.51
N ASN A 29 5.01 21.06 -8.51
CA ASN A 29 4.42 20.25 -7.45
C ASN A 29 3.54 21.16 -6.57
N SER A 30 2.55 21.79 -7.19
CA SER A 30 1.55 22.56 -6.48
C SER A 30 0.63 21.59 -5.77
N SER A 31 0.47 21.81 -4.47
CA SER A 31 -0.48 21.09 -3.65
C SER A 31 -1.89 21.20 -4.26
N PRO A 32 -2.67 20.10 -4.36
CA PRO A 32 -4.01 20.15 -4.94
C PRO A 32 -4.96 21.07 -4.14
N PRO A 33 -6.09 21.53 -4.70
CA PRO A 33 -7.03 22.36 -3.94
C PRO A 33 -7.55 21.62 -2.69
N LYS A 34 -7.82 22.39 -1.63
CA LYS A 34 -8.53 21.90 -0.44
C LYS A 34 -10.03 21.85 -0.74
N VAL A 35 -10.67 20.71 -0.49
CA VAL A 35 -12.13 20.52 -0.62
C VAL A 35 -12.64 19.70 0.57
N ASP A 36 -13.87 19.93 1.03
CA ASP A 36 -14.44 19.17 2.15
C ASP A 36 -14.98 17.82 1.67
N LEU A 37 -14.29 16.74 2.07
CA LEU A 37 -14.65 15.34 1.81
C LEU A 37 -14.77 14.54 3.12
N LYS A 38 -15.10 15.19 4.24
CA LYS A 38 -15.16 14.54 5.56
C LYS A 38 -16.14 13.36 5.67
N ASN A 39 -17.14 13.32 4.79
CA ASN A 39 -18.15 12.26 4.72
C ASN A 39 -17.76 11.14 3.74
N GLU A 40 -16.70 11.34 2.96
CA GLU A 40 -16.15 10.31 2.07
C GLU A 40 -15.10 9.47 2.80
N ILE A 41 -14.95 8.23 2.35
CA ILE A 41 -13.93 7.31 2.85
C ILE A 41 -13.05 6.98 1.65
N PRO A 42 -11.79 7.46 1.59
CA PRO A 42 -10.86 7.14 0.52
C PRO A 42 -10.41 5.67 0.60
N ILE A 43 -9.96 5.15 -0.54
CA ILE A 43 -9.32 3.84 -0.66
C ILE A 43 -7.84 4.07 -1.00
N PHE A 44 -6.94 3.70 -0.09
CA PHE A 44 -5.51 3.73 -0.36
C PHE A 44 -5.07 2.44 -1.02
N LEU A 45 -4.31 2.56 -2.10
CA LEU A 45 -3.66 1.44 -2.77
C LEU A 45 -2.16 1.57 -2.57
N ILE A 46 -1.56 0.63 -1.86
CA ILE A 46 -0.15 0.66 -1.46
C ILE A 46 0.59 -0.53 -2.07
N HIS A 47 1.67 -0.24 -2.79
CA HIS A 47 2.50 -1.22 -3.47
C HIS A 47 3.32 -2.11 -2.51
N GLY A 48 3.85 -3.21 -3.04
CA GLY A 48 4.89 -4.02 -2.41
C GLY A 48 6.29 -3.45 -2.65
N SER A 49 7.32 -4.05 -2.06
CA SER A 49 8.71 -3.58 -2.23
C SER A 49 9.14 -3.53 -3.69
N GLY A 50 9.76 -2.42 -4.11
CA GLY A 50 10.16 -2.14 -5.48
C GLY A 50 9.06 -1.54 -6.36
N GLY A 51 7.82 -1.47 -5.87
CA GLY A 51 6.70 -0.85 -6.58
C GLY A 51 6.67 0.68 -6.46
N ASP A 52 5.58 1.26 -6.96
CA ASP A 52 5.30 2.69 -6.98
C ASP A 52 3.78 2.99 -7.03
N THR A 53 3.39 4.22 -7.36
CA THR A 53 1.98 4.64 -7.44
C THR A 53 1.18 3.97 -8.55
N HIS A 54 1.77 3.15 -9.42
CA HIS A 54 1.10 2.48 -10.53
C HIS A 54 0.96 0.97 -10.31
N SER A 55 1.58 0.41 -9.26
CA SER A 55 1.57 -1.04 -9.05
C SER A 55 0.18 -1.65 -8.86
N LEU A 56 -0.80 -0.88 -8.37
CA LEU A 56 -2.18 -1.35 -8.20
C LEU A 56 -3.15 -0.71 -9.22
N ASP A 57 -2.65 -0.29 -10.38
CA ASP A 57 -3.47 0.37 -11.41
C ASP A 57 -4.60 -0.52 -11.93
N GLU A 58 -4.35 -1.82 -12.14
CA GLU A 58 -5.40 -2.73 -12.60
C GLU A 58 -6.57 -2.81 -11.60
N MET A 59 -6.27 -2.84 -10.31
CA MET A 59 -7.28 -2.78 -9.26
C MET A 59 -8.02 -1.44 -9.27
N ALA A 60 -7.30 -0.32 -9.36
CA ALA A 60 -7.90 1.01 -9.43
C ALA A 60 -8.84 1.14 -10.63
N ASP A 61 -8.41 0.68 -11.80
CA ASP A 61 -9.17 0.71 -13.04
C ASP A 61 -10.41 -0.16 -12.96
N HIS A 62 -10.35 -1.33 -12.32
CA HIS A 62 -11.53 -2.15 -12.07
C HIS A 62 -12.52 -1.43 -11.15
N LEU A 63 -12.07 -0.82 -10.05
CA LEU A 63 -12.94 -0.08 -9.13
C LEU A 63 -13.60 1.13 -9.81
N MET A 64 -12.88 1.85 -10.66
CA MET A 64 -13.37 3.05 -11.34
C MET A 64 -14.21 2.76 -12.57
N ASN A 65 -13.76 1.87 -13.44
CA ASN A 65 -14.30 1.71 -14.79
C ASN A 65 -15.24 0.50 -14.91
N LYS A 66 -14.89 -0.63 -14.27
CA LYS A 66 -15.67 -1.87 -14.32
C LYS A 66 -16.80 -1.86 -13.29
N TYR A 67 -16.47 -1.66 -12.02
CA TYR A 67 -17.43 -1.66 -10.91
C TYR A 67 -18.10 -0.30 -10.72
N LYS A 68 -17.42 0.80 -11.08
CA LYS A 68 -17.90 2.18 -10.90
C LYS A 68 -18.27 2.47 -9.44
N SER A 69 -17.55 1.87 -8.51
CA SER A 69 -17.70 2.11 -7.07
C SER A 69 -16.99 3.40 -6.66
N SER A 70 -15.87 3.71 -7.32
CA SER A 70 -15.08 4.93 -7.18
C SER A 70 -15.18 5.77 -8.47
N ASN A 71 -15.11 7.10 -8.39
CA ASN A 71 -15.20 7.97 -9.57
C ASN A 71 -13.99 8.89 -9.79
N GLU A 72 -13.13 9.04 -8.80
CA GLU A 72 -11.97 9.91 -8.84
C GLU A 72 -10.75 9.21 -8.21
N ALA A 73 -9.57 9.52 -8.72
CA ALA A 73 -8.31 9.05 -8.18
C ALA A 73 -7.25 10.15 -8.24
N MET A 74 -6.29 10.07 -7.34
CA MET A 74 -5.06 10.86 -7.39
C MET A 74 -3.88 9.98 -6.97
N SER A 75 -2.69 10.31 -7.46
CA SER A 75 -1.45 9.69 -7.00
C SER A 75 -0.78 10.58 -5.97
N MET A 76 -0.21 9.95 -4.94
CA MET A 76 0.53 10.62 -3.89
C MET A 76 1.77 9.81 -3.57
N SER A 77 2.94 10.45 -3.54
CA SER A 77 4.16 9.81 -3.05
C SER A 77 4.79 10.59 -1.92
N ILE A 78 5.56 9.90 -1.09
CA ILE A 78 6.31 10.52 0.01
C ILE A 78 7.74 9.97 0.06
N ASN A 79 8.69 10.87 0.35
CA ASN A 79 10.06 10.48 0.62
C ASN A 79 10.39 10.47 2.12
N SER A 80 11.58 9.96 2.44
CA SER A 80 12.13 9.78 3.78
C SER A 80 12.33 11.07 4.56
N ASN A 81 12.34 12.22 3.87
CA ASN A 81 12.34 13.54 4.51
C ASN A 81 10.92 14.05 4.82
N GLY A 82 9.88 13.26 4.56
CA GLY A 82 8.48 13.63 4.73
C GLY A 82 7.93 14.56 3.64
N LYS A 83 8.64 14.75 2.53
CA LYS A 83 8.14 15.59 1.42
C LYS A 83 7.16 14.78 0.58
N ILE A 84 5.98 15.36 0.38
CA ILE A 84 4.90 14.76 -0.40
C ILE A 84 4.87 15.34 -1.82
N ALA A 85 4.65 14.50 -2.81
CA ALA A 85 4.31 14.86 -4.19
C ALA A 85 2.89 14.39 -4.53
N TYR A 86 2.19 15.16 -5.37
CA TYR A 86 0.82 14.85 -5.80
C TYR A 86 0.72 14.86 -7.32
N GLN A 87 -0.12 13.99 -7.87
CA GLN A 87 -0.54 14.03 -9.26
C GLN A 87 -2.05 13.86 -9.34
N GLY A 88 -2.73 14.80 -9.99
CA GLY A 88 -4.18 14.91 -9.98
C GLY A 88 -4.71 15.61 -8.73
N ALA A 89 -6.03 15.68 -8.62
CA ALA A 89 -6.73 16.32 -7.51
C ALA A 89 -8.11 15.71 -7.34
N LEU A 90 -8.60 15.67 -6.10
CA LEU A 90 -9.98 15.33 -5.80
C LEU A 90 -10.86 16.57 -5.83
N THR A 91 -12.07 16.42 -6.36
CA THR A 91 -13.13 17.43 -6.32
C THR A 91 -14.10 17.15 -5.18
N LYS A 92 -15.01 18.10 -4.93
CA LYS A 92 -16.11 17.92 -3.96
C LYS A 92 -17.11 16.83 -4.35
N ASP A 93 -17.10 16.40 -5.62
CA ASP A 93 -18.01 15.40 -6.17
C ASP A 93 -17.37 13.99 -6.17
N ALA A 94 -16.17 13.86 -5.57
CA ALA A 94 -15.50 12.60 -5.36
C ALA A 94 -16.36 11.66 -4.53
N LYS A 95 -16.44 10.42 -4.98
CA LYS A 95 -17.11 9.30 -4.32
C LYS A 95 -16.11 8.18 -4.20
N ARG A 96 -15.88 7.70 -2.98
CA ARG A 96 -14.91 6.64 -2.67
C ARG A 96 -13.57 6.89 -3.37
N PRO A 97 -12.97 8.08 -3.21
CA PRO A 97 -11.79 8.46 -3.98
C PRO A 97 -10.63 7.49 -3.76
N ILE A 98 -9.92 7.13 -4.82
CA ILE A 98 -8.76 6.25 -4.75
C ILE A 98 -7.49 7.12 -4.59
N ILE A 99 -6.68 6.79 -3.59
CA ILE A 99 -5.35 7.36 -3.41
C ILE A 99 -4.33 6.29 -3.79
N LYS A 100 -3.72 6.45 -4.97
CA LYS A 100 -2.63 5.58 -5.41
C LYS A 100 -1.34 6.03 -4.72
N PHE A 101 -0.89 5.26 -3.73
CA PHE A 101 0.12 5.72 -2.78
C PHE A 101 1.48 5.06 -3.02
N GLY A 102 2.54 5.88 -3.04
CA GLY A 102 3.91 5.42 -3.27
C GLY A 102 4.90 5.91 -2.21
N PHE A 103 5.90 5.09 -1.93
CA PHE A 103 7.06 5.47 -1.13
C PHE A 103 8.28 5.62 -2.05
N ASP A 104 8.92 6.78 -2.05
CA ASP A 104 10.13 6.99 -2.88
C ASP A 104 11.26 6.05 -2.44
N GLN A 105 11.31 5.69 -1.15
CA GLN A 105 12.16 4.62 -0.62
C GLN A 105 11.38 3.31 -0.63
N ASN A 106 11.09 2.82 -1.83
CA ASN A 106 10.26 1.64 -2.08
C ASN A 106 10.90 0.30 -1.67
N GLN A 107 12.02 0.30 -0.95
CA GLN A 107 12.65 -0.89 -0.34
C GLN A 107 12.86 -0.73 1.17
N ALA A 108 12.35 0.34 1.78
CA ALA A 108 12.43 0.53 3.22
C ALA A 108 11.52 -0.46 3.97
N THR A 109 11.71 -0.53 5.29
CA THR A 109 10.94 -1.44 6.14
C THR A 109 9.48 -0.99 6.25
N PRO A 110 8.54 -1.91 6.48
CA PRO A 110 7.12 -1.56 6.59
C PRO A 110 6.79 -0.63 7.76
N ASP A 111 7.56 -0.66 8.84
CA ASP A 111 7.37 0.25 9.99
C ASP A 111 7.81 1.68 9.64
N ASP A 112 8.86 1.86 8.85
CA ASP A 112 9.23 3.17 8.29
C ASP A 112 8.18 3.68 7.30
N TRP A 113 7.66 2.79 6.44
CA TRP A 113 6.52 3.11 5.58
C TRP A 113 5.30 3.54 6.37
N SER A 114 5.00 2.90 7.50
CA SER A 114 3.89 3.31 8.38
C SER A 114 4.09 4.71 8.96
N LYS A 115 5.32 5.07 9.37
CA LYS A 115 5.66 6.43 9.83
C LYS A 115 5.46 7.48 8.74
N TRP A 116 5.86 7.17 7.50
CA TRP A 116 5.66 8.07 6.37
C TRP A 116 4.19 8.14 5.93
N LEU A 117 3.47 7.01 5.99
CA LEU A 117 2.02 6.96 5.74
C LEU A 117 1.28 7.85 6.74
N LYS A 118 1.70 7.88 8.01
CA LYS A 118 1.14 8.83 8.99
C LYS A 118 1.30 10.29 8.57
N ILE A 119 2.49 10.70 8.14
CA ILE A 119 2.72 12.09 7.68
C ILE A 119 1.79 12.42 6.51
N ALA A 120 1.66 11.50 5.55
CA ALA A 120 0.73 11.65 4.44
C ALA A 120 -0.74 11.74 4.90
N MET A 121 -1.14 10.94 5.87
CA MET A 121 -2.50 10.94 6.42
C MET A 121 -2.84 12.23 7.15
N GLU A 122 -1.87 12.83 7.86
CA GLU A 122 -2.05 14.14 8.50
C GLU A 122 -2.30 15.24 7.46
N ASP A 123 -1.55 15.26 6.35
CA ASP A 123 -1.81 16.21 5.26
C ASP A 123 -3.20 15.98 4.65
N LEU A 124 -3.53 14.74 4.29
CA LEU A 124 -4.81 14.45 3.63
C LEU A 124 -6.00 14.73 4.55
N LYS A 125 -5.89 14.47 5.86
CA LYS A 125 -6.93 14.88 6.82
C LYS A 125 -7.06 16.40 6.91
N SER A 126 -5.95 17.14 6.93
CA SER A 126 -5.95 18.60 6.94
C SER A 126 -6.52 19.21 5.64
N ARG A 127 -6.33 18.51 4.52
CA ARG A 127 -6.70 18.96 3.17
C ARG A 127 -8.14 18.63 2.81
N TYR A 128 -8.58 17.42 3.15
CA TYR A 128 -9.85 16.84 2.72
C TYR A 128 -10.83 16.53 3.86
N GLY A 129 -10.37 16.59 5.12
CA GLY A 129 -11.22 16.33 6.29
C GLY A 129 -11.56 14.86 6.52
N PHE A 130 -10.91 13.93 5.80
CA PHE A 130 -11.16 12.49 5.95
C PHE A 130 -11.08 12.04 7.41
N THR A 131 -12.13 11.35 7.87
CA THR A 131 -12.22 10.84 9.24
C THR A 131 -11.91 9.35 9.33
N GLN A 132 -12.16 8.61 8.24
CA GLN A 132 -11.83 7.20 8.09
C GLN A 132 -11.14 6.99 6.74
N MET A 133 -10.47 5.85 6.57
CA MET A 133 -9.96 5.38 5.29
C MET A 133 -10.07 3.86 5.19
N ASP A 134 -10.09 3.33 3.97
CA ASP A 134 -9.76 1.93 3.73
C ASP A 134 -8.38 1.83 3.07
N GLY A 135 -7.72 0.69 3.24
CA GLY A 135 -6.41 0.43 2.66
C GLY A 135 -6.33 -0.96 2.03
N VAL A 136 -5.74 -1.02 0.85
CA VAL A 136 -5.32 -2.25 0.18
C VAL A 136 -3.80 -2.18 0.03
N GLY A 137 -3.11 -3.18 0.54
CA GLY A 137 -1.66 -3.25 0.50
C GLY A 137 -1.20 -4.58 -0.08
N HIS A 138 -0.36 -4.52 -1.11
CA HIS A 138 0.35 -5.69 -1.63
C HIS A 138 1.66 -5.89 -0.87
N SER A 139 1.97 -7.13 -0.48
CA SER A 139 3.24 -7.49 0.18
C SER A 139 3.53 -6.53 1.37
N ASN A 140 4.67 -5.82 1.36
CA ASN A 140 5.02 -4.82 2.39
C ASN A 140 3.98 -3.70 2.58
N GLY A 141 3.18 -3.36 1.58
CA GLY A 141 2.11 -2.38 1.72
C GLY A 141 1.04 -2.80 2.73
N GLY A 142 0.71 -4.09 2.80
CA GLY A 142 -0.23 -4.61 3.79
C GLY A 142 0.36 -4.66 5.20
N LEU A 143 1.66 -4.89 5.33
CA LEU A 143 2.38 -4.76 6.59
C LEU A 143 2.39 -3.30 7.08
N ALA A 144 2.68 -2.34 6.20
CA ALA A 144 2.67 -0.92 6.54
C ALA A 144 1.28 -0.45 7.04
N LEU A 145 0.20 -0.90 6.40
CA LEU A 145 -1.17 -0.67 6.88
C LEU A 145 -1.45 -1.32 8.23
N THR A 146 -0.86 -2.48 8.51
CA THR A 146 -1.01 -3.18 9.79
C THR A 146 -0.30 -2.44 10.91
N TYR A 147 0.95 -2.04 10.71
CA TYR A 147 1.65 -1.12 11.63
C TYR A 147 0.84 0.16 11.86
N PHE A 148 0.29 0.76 10.80
CA PHE A 148 -0.52 1.97 10.91
C PHE A 148 -1.78 1.74 11.78
N ALA A 149 -2.45 0.60 11.58
CA ALA A 149 -3.64 0.22 12.34
C ALA A 149 -3.35 0.07 13.84
N GLU A 150 -2.20 -0.49 14.20
CA GLU A 150 -1.81 -0.70 15.60
C GLU A 150 -1.28 0.57 16.27
N ASP A 151 -0.54 1.39 15.53
CA ASP A 151 0.16 2.55 16.10
C ASP A 151 -0.69 3.80 16.17
N TYR A 152 -1.67 3.97 15.28
CA TYR A 152 -2.35 5.25 15.07
C TYR A 152 -3.88 5.19 15.11
N SER A 153 -4.49 4.07 15.52
CA SER A 153 -5.96 3.92 15.63
C SER A 153 -6.64 4.98 16.50
N ASN A 154 -5.95 5.44 17.55
CA ASN A 154 -6.44 6.42 18.53
C ASN A 154 -5.89 7.84 18.27
N ASP A 155 -5.18 8.04 17.15
CA ASP A 155 -4.60 9.32 16.81
C ASP A 155 -5.58 10.18 15.99
N ASN A 156 -6.11 11.22 16.61
CA ASN A 156 -7.05 12.14 15.99
C ASN A 156 -6.43 13.03 14.90
N ALA A 157 -5.11 13.01 14.69
CA ALA A 157 -4.46 13.73 13.59
C ALA A 157 -4.57 12.99 12.25
N VAL A 158 -4.92 11.70 12.24
CA VAL A 158 -5.05 10.89 11.03
C VAL A 158 -6.45 10.30 10.88
N PRO A 159 -6.87 9.85 9.68
CA PRO A 159 -8.10 9.08 9.52
C PRO A 159 -7.94 7.68 10.15
N THR A 160 -8.98 7.16 10.77
CA THR A 160 -8.95 5.79 11.31
C THR A 160 -9.06 4.78 10.17
N LEU A 161 -8.19 3.76 10.15
CA LEU A 161 -8.30 2.65 9.20
C LEU A 161 -9.54 1.82 9.52
N ARG A 162 -10.47 1.72 8.56
CA ARG A 162 -11.76 1.03 8.67
C ARG A 162 -11.70 -0.38 8.09
N LYS A 163 -11.25 -0.51 6.83
CA LYS A 163 -11.03 -1.81 6.17
C LYS A 163 -9.57 -1.93 5.72
N LEU A 164 -8.96 -3.07 6.00
CA LEU A 164 -7.61 -3.44 5.57
C LEU A 164 -7.68 -4.69 4.69
N VAL A 165 -7.15 -4.62 3.48
CA VAL A 165 -6.91 -5.78 2.62
C VAL A 165 -5.40 -5.95 2.46
N ALA A 166 -4.86 -7.06 2.98
CA ALA A 166 -3.45 -7.43 2.84
C ALA A 166 -3.33 -8.56 1.83
N ILE A 167 -2.57 -8.35 0.75
CA ILE A 167 -2.42 -9.30 -0.35
C ILE A 167 -0.98 -9.80 -0.38
N GLY A 168 -0.75 -11.05 0.03
CA GLY A 168 0.58 -11.67 0.08
C GLY A 168 1.55 -11.00 1.07
N SER A 169 1.04 -10.42 2.16
CA SER A 169 1.86 -9.69 3.13
C SER A 169 2.60 -10.64 4.09
N PRO A 170 3.94 -10.64 4.14
CA PRO A 170 4.70 -11.61 4.93
C PRO A 170 4.72 -11.24 6.42
N PHE A 171 3.63 -11.49 7.15
CA PHE A 171 3.51 -11.11 8.56
C PHE A 171 4.57 -11.77 9.46
N ASN A 172 5.02 -12.98 9.10
CA ASN A 172 6.08 -13.72 9.78
C ASN A 172 7.28 -13.95 8.84
N ASP A 173 7.61 -12.93 8.05
CA ASP A 173 8.72 -12.88 7.10
C ASP A 173 8.71 -14.08 6.11
N LEU A 174 9.88 -14.41 5.55
CA LEU A 174 10.00 -15.24 4.35
C LEU A 174 10.52 -16.66 4.61
N ASP A 175 11.04 -16.93 5.81
CA ASP A 175 11.68 -18.21 6.10
C ASP A 175 10.63 -19.34 6.20
N PRO A 176 10.66 -20.36 5.33
CA PRO A 176 9.72 -21.47 5.40
C PRO A 176 9.81 -22.25 6.72
N ASP A 177 10.98 -22.33 7.34
CA ASP A 177 11.18 -23.07 8.60
C ASP A 177 10.47 -22.38 9.77
N ASP A 178 10.36 -21.05 9.74
CA ASP A 178 9.60 -20.28 10.73
C ASP A 178 8.09 -20.45 10.56
N ASN A 179 7.62 -20.81 9.36
CA ASN A 179 6.21 -20.75 8.96
C ASN A 179 5.50 -22.11 8.87
N GLY A 180 6.23 -23.15 8.46
CA GLY A 180 5.67 -24.48 8.22
C GLY A 180 4.59 -24.51 7.12
N ASP A 181 3.95 -25.67 6.97
CA ASP A 181 3.04 -26.00 5.86
C ASP A 181 1.63 -26.42 6.32
N ASN A 182 1.33 -26.35 7.62
CA ASN A 182 -0.01 -26.68 8.12
C ASN A 182 -0.95 -25.48 7.98
N LEU A 183 -1.87 -25.49 7.02
CA LEU A 183 -2.86 -24.41 6.83
C LEU A 183 -3.88 -24.28 7.98
N ALA A 184 -4.04 -25.32 8.81
CA ALA A 184 -4.88 -25.29 10.01
C ALA A 184 -4.10 -24.83 11.26
N PHE A 185 -3.02 -24.06 11.10
CA PHE A 185 -2.19 -23.60 12.20
C PHE A 185 -2.95 -22.71 13.20
N ASN A 186 -2.64 -22.92 14.48
CA ASN A 186 -2.99 -22.04 15.60
C ASN A 186 -1.74 -21.43 16.28
N LYS A 187 -0.55 -21.78 15.78
CA LYS A 187 0.77 -21.24 16.09
C LYS A 187 1.70 -21.55 14.91
N LEU A 188 2.73 -20.75 14.72
CA LEU A 188 3.80 -21.05 13.76
C LEU A 188 4.95 -21.80 14.45
N PRO A 189 5.83 -22.48 13.70
CA PRO A 189 7.06 -23.06 14.23
C PRO A 189 7.90 -22.05 15.05
N SER A 190 8.04 -20.83 14.55
CA SER A 190 8.80 -19.75 15.18
C SER A 190 8.21 -18.40 14.78
N ASN A 191 8.19 -17.46 15.73
CA ASN A 191 7.75 -16.09 15.46
C ASN A 191 8.97 -15.22 15.16
N THR A 192 8.88 -14.40 14.14
CA THR A 192 9.85 -13.33 13.92
C THR A 192 9.54 -12.13 14.82
N PRO A 193 10.52 -11.23 15.06
CA PRO A 193 10.29 -10.01 15.84
C PRO A 193 9.14 -9.15 15.31
N GLN A 194 8.88 -9.18 14.00
CA GLN A 194 7.75 -8.48 13.39
C GLN A 194 6.41 -9.11 13.81
N LEU A 195 6.29 -10.44 13.76
CA LEU A 195 5.06 -11.09 14.21
C LEU A 195 4.83 -10.88 15.71
N ASP A 196 5.89 -10.96 16.52
CA ASP A 196 5.80 -10.69 17.97
C ASP A 196 5.31 -9.26 18.23
N TYR A 197 5.78 -8.26 17.47
CA TYR A 197 5.27 -6.88 17.55
C TYR A 197 3.76 -6.81 17.33
N PHE A 198 3.25 -7.43 16.25
CA PHE A 198 1.81 -7.43 15.95
C PHE A 198 1.00 -8.17 17.03
N ILE A 199 1.51 -9.30 17.54
CA ILE A 199 0.85 -10.04 18.62
C ILE A 199 0.79 -9.22 19.92
N ASP A 200 1.85 -8.49 20.24
CA ASP A 200 1.94 -7.66 21.43
C ASP A 200 1.05 -6.41 21.36
N LYS A 201 0.86 -5.86 20.16
CA LYS A 201 0.06 -4.64 19.93
C LYS A 201 -1.36 -4.88 19.47
N LYS A 202 -1.79 -6.12 19.24
CA LYS A 202 -3.14 -6.47 18.75
C LYS A 202 -4.33 -5.80 19.45
N THR A 203 -4.22 -5.43 20.73
CA THR A 203 -5.31 -4.73 21.45
C THR A 203 -5.36 -3.22 21.17
N LYS A 204 -4.44 -2.70 20.36
CA LYS A 204 -4.35 -1.28 20.00
C LYS A 204 -5.12 -0.95 18.73
N ILE A 205 -5.46 -1.92 17.89
CA ILE A 205 -6.27 -1.65 16.69
C ILE A 205 -7.66 -1.12 17.03
N SER A 206 -8.30 -0.45 16.08
CA SER A 206 -9.72 -0.10 16.21
C SER A 206 -10.56 -1.36 16.35
N THR A 207 -11.50 -1.37 17.31
CA THR A 207 -12.46 -2.48 17.45
C THR A 207 -13.43 -2.59 16.29
N ASP A 208 -13.53 -1.54 15.46
CA ASP A 208 -14.32 -1.50 14.23
C ASP A 208 -13.52 -1.87 12.98
N LEU A 209 -12.22 -2.18 13.11
CA LEU A 209 -11.38 -2.59 11.99
C LEU A 209 -11.91 -3.89 11.37
N GLU A 210 -11.96 -3.93 10.05
CA GLU A 210 -12.29 -5.11 9.28
C GLU A 210 -11.08 -5.51 8.42
N VAL A 211 -10.67 -6.78 8.50
CA VAL A 211 -9.46 -7.27 7.86
C VAL A 211 -9.75 -8.43 6.91
N LEU A 212 -9.19 -8.35 5.71
CA LEU A 212 -9.10 -9.43 4.74
C LEU A 212 -7.63 -9.74 4.45
N SER A 213 -7.21 -10.97 4.67
CA SER A 213 -5.89 -11.47 4.26
C SER A 213 -6.04 -12.39 3.05
N ILE A 214 -5.45 -12.00 1.94
CA ILE A 214 -5.38 -12.78 0.69
C ILE A 214 -3.97 -13.38 0.60
N ALA A 215 -3.89 -14.70 0.46
CA ALA A 215 -2.64 -15.43 0.32
C ALA A 215 -2.61 -16.24 -0.99
N GLY A 216 -1.41 -16.44 -1.53
CA GLY A 216 -1.17 -17.33 -2.67
C GLY A 216 -0.51 -18.64 -2.23
N ALA A 217 -0.78 -19.70 -3.00
CA ALA A 217 -0.03 -20.95 -3.00
C ALA A 217 0.14 -21.43 -4.45
N LEU A 218 1.34 -21.77 -4.88
CA LEU A 218 1.60 -22.25 -6.25
C LEU A 218 0.90 -23.59 -6.52
N SER A 219 0.73 -24.44 -5.50
CA SER A 219 -0.05 -25.68 -5.55
C SER A 219 -0.42 -26.15 -4.14
N GLU A 220 -1.23 -27.21 -4.01
CA GLU A 220 -1.59 -27.74 -2.68
C GLU A 220 -0.40 -28.36 -1.91
N ASP A 221 0.61 -28.84 -2.65
CA ASP A 221 1.87 -29.39 -2.13
C ASP A 221 3.01 -28.36 -2.08
N ASN A 222 2.76 -27.12 -2.51
CA ASN A 222 3.75 -26.03 -2.50
C ASN A 222 3.12 -24.74 -1.94
N LEU A 223 3.09 -24.65 -0.60
CA LEU A 223 2.43 -23.58 0.16
C LEU A 223 3.28 -22.31 0.27
N THR A 224 3.53 -21.71 -0.89
CA THR A 224 4.12 -20.38 -1.05
C THR A 224 3.57 -19.75 -2.32
N ASP A 225 3.55 -18.42 -2.40
CA ASP A 225 3.31 -17.69 -3.65
C ASP A 225 4.60 -17.55 -4.51
N GLY A 226 5.66 -18.27 -4.16
CA GLY A 226 6.98 -18.22 -4.79
C GLY A 226 7.97 -17.28 -4.10
N ILE A 227 7.51 -16.40 -3.19
CA ILE A 227 8.37 -15.54 -2.36
C ILE A 227 8.01 -15.69 -0.88
N VAL A 228 6.73 -15.62 -0.55
CA VAL A 228 6.20 -15.63 0.82
C VAL A 228 5.57 -16.99 1.10
N PRO A 229 5.91 -17.64 2.23
CA PRO A 229 5.17 -18.82 2.69
C PRO A 229 3.69 -18.48 2.90
N THR A 230 2.77 -19.33 2.47
CA THR A 230 1.32 -19.09 2.59
C THR A 230 0.92 -18.83 4.06
N ASN A 231 1.50 -19.57 5.00
CA ASN A 231 1.27 -19.38 6.43
C ASN A 231 1.77 -18.02 6.96
N SER A 232 2.84 -17.47 6.40
CA SER A 232 3.30 -16.11 6.72
C SER A 232 2.27 -15.08 6.28
N SER A 233 1.72 -15.22 5.08
CA SER A 233 0.65 -14.36 4.55
C SER A 233 -0.64 -14.39 5.38
N LEU A 234 -0.88 -15.49 6.09
CA LEU A 234 -2.07 -15.70 6.92
C LEU A 234 -1.78 -15.54 8.42
N ALA A 235 -0.55 -15.18 8.84
CA ALA A 235 -0.21 -15.11 10.26
C ALA A 235 -0.96 -13.99 11.00
N SER A 236 -1.63 -13.08 10.28
CA SER A 236 -2.68 -12.21 10.81
C SER A 236 -3.76 -12.94 11.62
N ARG A 237 -3.96 -14.24 11.38
CA ARG A 237 -4.80 -15.15 12.17
C ARG A 237 -4.44 -15.16 13.66
N LEU A 238 -3.18 -14.92 13.99
CA LEU A 238 -2.70 -15.03 15.37
C LEU A 238 -3.00 -13.77 16.21
N PHE A 239 -3.36 -12.65 15.57
CA PHE A 239 -3.56 -11.38 16.25
C PHE A 239 -4.82 -10.60 15.86
N MET A 240 -5.39 -10.79 14.66
CA MET A 240 -6.61 -10.09 14.25
C MET A 240 -7.90 -10.67 14.84
N PRO A 241 -8.12 -12.01 14.90
CA PRO A 241 -9.34 -12.57 15.49
C PRO A 241 -9.59 -12.07 16.91
N ASN A 242 -10.85 -11.75 17.21
CA ASN A 242 -11.34 -11.17 18.46
C ASN A 242 -10.94 -9.72 18.76
N ASN A 243 -9.88 -9.20 18.14
CA ASN A 243 -9.45 -7.80 18.28
C ASN A 243 -10.08 -6.89 17.21
N ALA A 244 -10.13 -7.36 15.96
CA ALA A 244 -10.84 -6.73 14.86
C ALA A 244 -12.34 -7.08 14.92
N LYS A 245 -13.19 -6.26 14.29
CA LYS A 245 -14.61 -6.55 14.07
C LYS A 245 -14.76 -7.73 13.12
N VAL A 246 -13.99 -7.72 12.02
CA VAL A 246 -14.04 -8.76 10.98
C VAL A 246 -12.63 -9.24 10.70
N TYR A 247 -12.47 -10.55 10.60
CA TYR A 247 -11.26 -11.16 10.06
C TYR A 247 -11.64 -12.26 9.06
N MET A 248 -11.16 -12.12 7.83
CA MET A 248 -11.41 -13.08 6.76
C MET A 248 -10.12 -13.45 6.06
N GLU A 249 -10.03 -14.71 5.66
CA GLU A 249 -8.94 -15.24 4.86
C GLU A 249 -9.44 -15.66 3.49
N ASP A 250 -8.56 -15.51 2.50
CA ASP A 250 -8.75 -15.95 1.12
C ASP A 250 -7.45 -16.59 0.64
N LEU A 251 -7.52 -17.83 0.14
CA LEU A 251 -6.36 -18.56 -0.36
C LEU A 251 -6.59 -18.90 -1.83
N GLN A 252 -5.71 -18.35 -2.68
CA GLN A 252 -5.67 -18.64 -4.11
C GLN A 252 -4.62 -19.72 -4.36
N VAL A 253 -5.02 -20.80 -5.03
CA VAL A 253 -4.12 -21.93 -5.33
C VAL A 253 -3.95 -22.08 -6.83
N GLY A 254 -2.70 -22.11 -7.28
CA GLY A 254 -2.31 -22.36 -8.67
C GLY A 254 -1.15 -21.49 -9.13
N GLU A 255 -0.60 -21.80 -10.30
CA GLU A 255 0.57 -21.10 -10.86
C GLU A 255 0.35 -19.61 -11.10
N SER A 256 -0.90 -19.15 -11.19
CA SER A 256 -1.24 -17.72 -11.30
C SER A 256 -1.21 -16.98 -9.97
N ALA A 257 -1.19 -17.67 -8.83
CA ALA A 257 -1.14 -17.08 -7.50
C ALA A 257 0.30 -16.74 -7.06
N ILE A 258 1.10 -16.21 -8.00
CA ILE A 258 2.50 -15.82 -7.76
C ILE A 258 2.57 -14.45 -7.07
N HIS A 259 3.58 -14.27 -6.23
CA HIS A 259 3.74 -13.08 -5.39
C HIS A 259 3.63 -11.76 -6.17
N GLN A 260 4.33 -11.69 -7.31
CA GLN A 260 4.53 -10.47 -8.09
C GLN A 260 3.22 -9.89 -8.61
N THR A 261 2.26 -10.75 -8.97
CA THR A 261 1.01 -10.35 -9.62
C THR A 261 -0.22 -10.80 -8.83
N LEU A 262 -0.05 -11.23 -7.57
CA LEU A 262 -1.18 -11.69 -6.74
C LEU A 262 -2.25 -10.60 -6.59
N HIS A 263 -1.86 -9.32 -6.57
CA HIS A 263 -2.78 -8.18 -6.50
C HIS A 263 -3.51 -7.87 -7.82
N GLU A 264 -3.07 -8.45 -8.94
CA GLU A 264 -3.65 -8.31 -10.28
C GLU A 264 -4.59 -9.47 -10.63
N THR A 265 -4.62 -10.54 -9.83
CA THR A 265 -5.53 -11.67 -10.13
C THR A 265 -6.98 -11.21 -10.07
N SER A 266 -7.81 -11.73 -10.99
CA SER A 266 -9.25 -11.42 -10.99
C SER A 266 -9.90 -11.78 -9.66
N GLU A 267 -9.45 -12.86 -9.01
CA GLU A 267 -9.94 -13.27 -7.68
C GLU A 267 -9.58 -12.25 -6.59
N SER A 268 -8.33 -11.76 -6.55
CA SER A 268 -7.91 -10.72 -5.61
C SER A 268 -8.72 -9.44 -5.79
N ILE A 269 -8.92 -9.00 -7.04
CA ILE A 269 -9.67 -7.78 -7.35
C ILE A 269 -11.15 -7.94 -6.99
N GLU A 270 -11.77 -9.07 -7.36
CA GLU A 270 -13.17 -9.36 -7.05
C GLU A 270 -13.41 -9.45 -5.53
N LYS A 271 -12.53 -10.15 -4.81
CA LYS A 271 -12.61 -10.29 -3.36
C LYS A 271 -12.39 -8.96 -2.65
N THR A 272 -11.43 -8.17 -3.11
CA THR A 272 -11.17 -6.82 -2.59
C THR A 272 -12.38 -5.92 -2.80
N HIS A 273 -12.93 -5.85 -4.01
CA HIS A 273 -14.13 -5.05 -4.29
C HIS A 273 -15.32 -5.50 -3.43
N TRP A 274 -15.57 -6.82 -3.32
CA TRP A 274 -16.61 -7.34 -2.43
C TRP A 274 -16.40 -6.89 -0.98
N PHE A 275 -15.17 -7.00 -0.47
CA PHE A 275 -14.87 -6.65 0.91
C PHE A 275 -15.04 -5.15 1.20
N LEU A 276 -14.60 -4.31 0.26
CA LEU A 276 -14.69 -2.85 0.39
C LEU A 276 -16.13 -2.32 0.26
N GLU A 277 -16.90 -2.87 -0.69
CA GLU A 277 -18.16 -2.23 -1.14
C GLU A 277 -19.42 -3.03 -0.84
N LYS A 278 -19.32 -4.34 -0.58
CA LYS A 278 -20.48 -5.23 -0.38
C LYS A 278 -20.54 -5.85 1.01
N SER A 279 -19.39 -6.12 1.62
CA SER A 279 -19.32 -6.65 2.98
C SER A 279 -19.66 -5.56 4.01
N SER A 280 -20.76 -5.76 4.74
CA SER A 280 -21.23 -4.87 5.80
C SER A 280 -21.78 -5.68 7.00
N PRO A 281 -20.93 -6.44 7.69
CA PRO A 281 -21.38 -7.29 8.78
C PRO A 281 -21.83 -6.46 9.98
N GLU A 282 -22.98 -6.82 10.56
CA GLU A 282 -23.55 -6.18 11.74
C GLU A 282 -22.89 -6.66 13.05
N LYS A 283 -22.24 -7.82 13.02
CA LYS A 283 -21.64 -8.49 14.18
C LYS A 283 -20.20 -8.87 13.89
N LYS A 284 -19.46 -9.25 14.93
CA LYS A 284 -18.13 -9.82 14.77
C LYS A 284 -18.18 -11.07 13.89
N GLU A 285 -17.25 -11.17 12.94
CA GLU A 285 -17.17 -12.29 12.00
C GLU A 285 -15.72 -12.74 11.83
N ILE A 286 -15.50 -14.05 11.92
CA ILE A 286 -14.19 -14.67 11.70
C ILE A 286 -14.39 -15.78 10.67
N LYS A 287 -13.70 -15.69 9.54
CA LYS A 287 -13.71 -16.71 8.49
C LYS A 287 -12.28 -17.11 8.15
N LEU A 288 -11.86 -18.25 8.68
CA LEU A 288 -10.57 -18.85 8.37
C LEU A 288 -10.69 -19.77 7.17
N ILE A 289 -9.63 -19.90 6.39
CA ILE A 289 -9.52 -21.01 5.43
C ILE A 289 -9.48 -22.32 6.24
N SER A 290 -10.31 -23.27 5.82
CA SER A 290 -10.35 -24.61 6.40
C SER A 290 -9.98 -25.58 5.30
N LYS A 291 -8.79 -26.16 5.40
CA LYS A 291 -8.41 -27.38 4.70
C LYS A 291 -7.98 -28.40 5.75
#